data_AF-A0A3T0SJ23-F1
#
_entry.id   AF-A0A3T0SJ23-F1
#
_cell.length_a   1.000
_cell.length_b   1.000
_cell.length_c   1.000
_cell.angle_alpha   90.00
_cell.angle_beta   90.00
_cell.angle_gamma   90.00
#
_symmetry.space_group_name_H-M   'P 1'
#
loop_
_entity.id
_entity.type
_entity.pdbx_description
1 polymer ?
#
loop_
_entity_poly.entity_id
_entity_poly.type
_entity_poly.pdbx_seq_one_letter_code
_entity_poly.pdbx_strand_id
1 'polypeptide(L)'
;MPNPASISTDLPPLLSPVELTELDDKLRRRADFLISIRAKNAVKPKAPAAASLTPAKTSNRGRPPRIITNPFADLIGPTTGFGRYPYFAMDIVEGIARLDWHDHGPDEVSKPLSVKNLMLLLEVVEVVTTATVSELLGVGARHAQRYVKAIQLALPLLMRSRPRRLIDDMEGNLPVGLATYWEDTNPEPPCPEDLAKLHRAMGIDAIELTPHV
;
A
#
# COMPACT_ATOMS: atom_id res chain seq x y z
N MET A 1 -6.05 -57.28 8.81
CA MET A 1 -4.98 -56.81 7.91
C MET A 1 -5.58 -55.78 6.95
N PRO A 2 -5.43 -54.47 7.21
CA PRO A 2 -5.91 -53.44 6.28
C PRO A 2 -4.86 -53.17 5.18
N ASN A 3 -5.36 -53.03 3.95
CA ASN A 3 -4.59 -52.69 2.73
C ASN A 3 -4.15 -51.21 2.79
N PRO A 4 -2.92 -50.84 2.36
CA PRO A 4 -2.52 -49.44 2.31
C PRO A 4 -3.23 -48.71 1.16
N ALA A 5 -3.83 -47.57 1.48
CA ALA A 5 -4.46 -46.68 0.53
C ALA A 5 -3.40 -46.07 -0.41
N SER A 6 -3.53 -46.35 -1.70
CA SER A 6 -2.76 -45.74 -2.77
C SER A 6 -3.09 -44.25 -2.86
N ILE A 7 -2.12 -43.39 -2.59
CA ILE A 7 -2.24 -41.95 -2.82
C ILE A 7 -2.17 -41.72 -4.34
N SER A 8 -3.32 -41.38 -4.95
CA SER A 8 -3.39 -40.90 -6.33
C SER A 8 -2.68 -39.54 -6.41
N THR A 9 -1.53 -39.52 -7.08
CA THR A 9 -0.79 -38.31 -7.44
C THR A 9 -1.31 -37.78 -8.77
N ASP A 10 -2.53 -37.27 -8.80
CA ASP A 10 -3.05 -36.52 -9.94
C ASP A 10 -2.56 -35.07 -9.86
N LEU A 11 -1.28 -34.86 -10.16
CA LEU A 11 -0.77 -33.53 -10.49
C LEU A 11 -1.35 -33.13 -11.86
N PRO A 12 -1.81 -31.88 -12.05
CA PRO A 12 -2.31 -31.43 -13.34
C PRO A 12 -1.22 -31.63 -14.40
N PRO A 13 -1.57 -32.11 -15.60
CA PRO A 13 -0.61 -32.34 -16.66
C PRO A 13 0.13 -31.03 -16.95
N LEU A 14 1.47 -31.09 -16.93
CA LEU A 14 2.31 -29.98 -17.34
C LEU A 14 1.96 -29.65 -18.79
N LEU A 15 1.74 -28.37 -19.08
CA LEU A 15 1.38 -27.88 -20.41
C LEU A 15 2.35 -28.44 -21.45
N SER A 16 1.81 -28.93 -22.57
CA SER A 16 2.65 -29.40 -23.67
C SER A 16 3.45 -28.23 -24.26
N PRO A 17 4.59 -28.49 -24.93
CA PRO A 17 5.41 -27.43 -25.53
C PRO A 17 4.63 -26.55 -26.50
N VAL A 18 3.65 -27.13 -27.21
CA VAL A 18 2.81 -26.42 -28.17
C VAL A 18 1.83 -25.49 -27.45
N GLU A 19 1.15 -25.97 -26.41
CA GLU A 19 0.24 -25.14 -25.60
C GLU A 19 0.99 -23.99 -24.90
N LEU A 20 2.24 -24.22 -24.48
CA LEU A 20 3.11 -23.17 -23.95
C LEU A 20 3.39 -22.09 -24.98
N THR A 21 3.71 -22.46 -26.23
CA THR A 21 3.93 -21.47 -27.30
C THR A 21 2.67 -20.69 -27.66
N GLU A 22 1.51 -21.37 -27.72
CA GLU A 22 0.23 -20.69 -27.96
C GLU A 22 -0.14 -19.71 -26.83
N LEU A 23 0.16 -20.09 -25.58
CA LEU A 23 -0.10 -19.24 -24.42
C LEU A 23 0.86 -18.04 -24.38
N ASP A 24 2.12 -18.23 -24.72
CA ASP A 24 3.09 -17.13 -24.84
C ASP A 24 2.68 -16.15 -25.95
N ASP A 25 2.26 -16.65 -27.11
CA ASP A 25 1.75 -15.81 -28.21
C ASP A 25 0.50 -15.02 -27.80
N LYS A 26 -0.41 -15.65 -27.04
CA LYS A 26 -1.61 -15.00 -26.52
C LYS A 26 -1.26 -13.91 -25.51
N LEU A 27 -0.30 -14.16 -24.62
CA LEU A 27 0.19 -13.18 -23.66
C LEU A 27 0.87 -12.00 -24.36
N ARG A 28 1.71 -12.25 -25.38
CA ARG A 28 2.34 -11.21 -26.19
C ARG A 28 1.32 -10.30 -26.86
N ARG A 29 0.33 -10.87 -27.57
CA ARG A 29 -0.74 -10.08 -28.21
C ARG A 29 -1.50 -9.22 -27.21
N ARG A 30 -1.77 -9.75 -26.02
CA ARG A 30 -2.47 -9.03 -24.95
C ARG A 30 -1.61 -7.91 -24.37
N ALA A 31 -0.31 -8.14 -24.20
CA ALA A 31 0.64 -7.12 -23.76
C ALA A 31 0.75 -5.99 -24.80
N ASP A 32 0.94 -6.33 -26.08
CA ASP A 32 1.02 -5.36 -27.18
C ASP A 32 -0.25 -4.52 -27.29
N PHE A 33 -1.42 -5.14 -27.13
CA PHE A 33 -2.69 -4.44 -27.10
C PHE A 33 -2.75 -3.41 -25.95
N LEU A 34 -2.36 -3.81 -24.73
CA LEU A 34 -2.33 -2.92 -23.57
C LEU A 34 -1.30 -1.79 -23.71
N ILE A 35 -0.13 -2.09 -24.28
CA ILE A 35 0.91 -1.09 -24.60
C ILE A 35 0.35 -0.10 -25.63
N SER A 36 -0.36 -0.57 -26.66
CA SER A 36 -0.96 0.29 -27.68
C SER A 36 -2.03 1.22 -27.12
N ILE A 37 -2.86 0.75 -26.19
CA ILE A 37 -3.84 1.58 -25.47
C ILE A 37 -3.13 2.63 -24.64
N ARG A 38 -2.08 2.23 -23.91
CA ARG A 38 -1.30 3.14 -23.07
C ARG A 38 -0.56 4.18 -23.90
N ALA A 39 -0.02 3.81 -25.06
CA ALA A 39 0.63 4.73 -25.99
C ALA A 39 -0.36 5.75 -26.59
N LYS A 40 -1.59 5.33 -26.91
CA LYS A 40 -2.66 6.23 -27.38
C LYS A 40 -3.14 7.19 -26.29
N ASN A 41 -3.13 6.75 -25.04
CA ASN A 41 -3.56 7.53 -23.88
C ASN A 41 -2.41 8.26 -23.16
N ALA A 42 -1.17 8.05 -23.60
CA ALA A 42 -0.02 8.75 -23.05
C ALA A 42 -0.10 10.22 -23.47
N VAL A 43 -0.25 11.09 -22.47
CA VAL A 43 -0.05 12.54 -22.64
C VAL A 43 1.33 12.71 -23.28
N LYS A 44 1.39 13.34 -24.46
CA LYS A 44 2.65 13.60 -25.18
C LYS A 44 3.68 14.17 -24.20
N PRO A 45 4.89 13.60 -24.09
CA PRO A 45 5.92 14.15 -23.21
C PRO A 45 6.27 15.55 -23.69
N LYS A 46 6.06 16.54 -22.81
CA LYS A 46 6.68 17.85 -22.95
C LYS A 46 8.19 17.64 -22.77
N ALA A 47 8.98 18.18 -23.70
CA ALA A 47 10.42 18.01 -23.81
C ALA A 47 11.17 18.09 -22.45
N PRO A 48 12.30 17.36 -22.29
CA PRO A 48 13.00 17.28 -21.02
C PRO A 48 13.61 18.63 -20.67
N ALA A 49 13.03 19.33 -19.69
CA ALA A 49 13.73 20.39 -18.99
C ALA A 49 14.71 19.72 -18.02
N ALA A 50 15.99 19.92 -18.31
CA ALA A 50 17.11 19.45 -17.51
C ALA A 50 16.96 19.82 -16.03
N ALA A 51 17.55 18.96 -15.19
CA ALA A 51 17.69 19.09 -13.75
C ALA A 51 17.84 20.53 -13.25
N SER A 52 16.80 21.05 -12.61
CA SER A 52 16.91 21.92 -11.45
C SER A 52 15.53 21.94 -10.76
N LEU A 53 15.50 21.51 -9.50
CA LEU A 53 14.39 21.73 -8.58
C LEU A 53 14.27 23.22 -8.28
N THR A 54 13.73 23.99 -9.23
CA THR A 54 13.25 25.34 -8.95
C THR A 54 11.76 25.39 -9.29
N PRO A 55 10.90 25.87 -8.37
CA PRO A 55 9.48 25.93 -8.62
C PRO A 55 9.24 26.85 -9.80
N ALA A 56 8.64 26.30 -10.86
CA ALA A 56 8.20 27.07 -12.00
C ALA A 56 7.39 28.26 -11.50
N LYS A 57 7.79 29.48 -11.87
CA LYS A 57 7.05 30.71 -11.57
C LYS A 57 5.62 30.55 -12.08
N THR A 58 4.72 30.18 -11.18
CA THR A 58 3.28 30.16 -11.42
C THR A 58 2.83 31.61 -11.56
N SER A 59 2.17 31.91 -12.67
CA SER A 59 1.35 33.11 -12.83
C SER A 59 0.63 33.47 -11.52
N ASN A 60 0.79 34.72 -11.05
CA ASN A 60 0.14 35.26 -9.85
C ASN A 60 -1.39 35.45 -10.01
N ARG A 61 -2.01 34.90 -11.06
CA ARG A 61 -3.47 34.86 -11.23
C ARG A 61 -3.98 33.48 -10.88
N GLY A 62 -4.31 33.29 -9.60
CA GLY A 62 -5.02 32.11 -9.13
C GLY A 62 -5.07 32.01 -7.61
N ARG A 63 -6.06 31.28 -7.10
CA ARG A 63 -6.06 30.85 -5.70
C ARG A 63 -4.82 29.96 -5.48
N PRO A 64 -4.06 30.13 -4.38
CA PRO A 64 -2.92 29.29 -4.10
C PRO A 64 -3.33 27.80 -4.07
N PRO A 65 -2.45 26.89 -4.52
CA PRO A 65 -2.71 25.47 -4.47
C PRO A 65 -3.01 25.05 -3.03
N ARG A 66 -4.05 24.23 -2.85
CA ARG A 66 -4.41 23.71 -1.53
C ARG A 66 -3.36 22.70 -1.09
N ILE A 67 -2.81 22.93 0.11
CA ILE A 67 -1.85 22.06 0.78
C ILE A 67 -2.50 21.63 2.10
N ILE A 68 -2.53 20.32 2.35
CA ILE A 68 -3.14 19.72 3.53
C ILE A 68 -2.14 18.74 4.12
N THR A 69 -1.82 18.87 5.40
CA THR A 69 -1.03 17.88 6.12
C THR A 69 -1.94 16.75 6.59
N ASN A 70 -1.61 15.53 6.22
CA ASN A 70 -2.30 14.31 6.60
C ASN A 70 -1.59 13.66 7.80
N PRO A 71 -2.20 13.65 8.99
CA PRO A 71 -1.57 13.10 10.19
C PRO A 71 -1.66 11.57 10.27
N PHE A 72 -2.32 10.90 9.31
CA PHE A 72 -2.49 9.44 9.30
C PHE A 72 -1.47 8.70 8.44
N ALA A 73 -0.63 9.43 7.70
CA ALA A 73 0.38 8.82 6.83
C ALA A 73 1.27 7.89 7.65
N ASP A 74 1.47 6.67 7.14
CA ASP A 74 2.23 5.57 7.76
C ASP A 74 1.69 5.03 9.10
N LEU A 75 0.61 5.61 9.65
CA LEU A 75 0.00 5.18 10.93
C LEU A 75 -1.25 4.31 10.74
N ILE A 76 -1.81 4.33 9.52
CA ILE A 76 -2.89 3.44 9.09
C ILE A 76 -2.49 2.75 7.80
N GLY A 77 -2.99 1.54 7.56
CA GLY A 77 -2.66 0.78 6.34
C GLY A 77 -2.60 -0.73 6.58
N PRO A 78 -2.44 -1.52 5.50
CA PRO A 78 -2.43 -2.99 5.56
C PRO A 78 -1.27 -3.56 6.40
N THR A 79 -0.19 -2.81 6.57
CA THR A 79 0.98 -3.16 7.40
C THR A 79 0.79 -2.84 8.88
N THR A 80 -0.23 -2.05 9.23
CA THR A 80 -0.53 -1.62 10.60
C THR A 80 -1.57 -2.53 11.24
N GLY A 81 -1.71 -2.46 12.57
CA GLY A 81 -2.76 -3.17 13.30
C GLY A 81 -4.20 -2.77 12.94
N PHE A 82 -4.39 -1.71 12.16
CA PHE A 82 -5.70 -1.23 11.70
C PHE A 82 -6.10 -1.81 10.32
N GLY A 83 -5.15 -2.40 9.59
CA GLY A 83 -5.37 -2.93 8.27
C GLY A 83 -5.72 -1.87 7.22
N ARG A 84 -6.09 -2.33 6.01
CA ARG A 84 -6.38 -1.46 4.86
C ARG A 84 -7.64 -0.61 5.02
N TYR A 85 -8.63 -1.14 5.76
CA TYR A 85 -9.93 -0.50 5.97
C TYR A 85 -10.22 -0.46 7.48
N PRO A 86 -9.68 0.54 8.19
CA PRO A 86 -9.89 0.68 9.63
C PRO A 86 -11.37 0.92 9.95
N TYR A 87 -11.90 0.19 10.93
CA TYR A 87 -13.31 0.28 11.31
C TYR A 87 -13.73 1.71 11.71
N PHE A 88 -12.85 2.46 12.38
CA PHE A 88 -13.14 3.82 12.86
C PHE A 88 -13.24 4.86 11.72
N ALA A 89 -12.67 4.54 10.56
CA ALA A 89 -12.58 5.41 9.40
C ALA A 89 -13.59 5.07 8.31
N MET A 90 -14.06 3.82 8.26
CA MET A 90 -14.78 3.28 7.11
C MET A 90 -16.08 4.06 6.85
N ASP A 91 -16.97 4.16 7.83
CA ASP A 91 -18.26 4.85 7.67
C ASP A 91 -18.08 6.32 7.23
N ILE A 92 -17.05 6.99 7.75
CA ILE A 92 -16.73 8.38 7.41
C ILE A 92 -16.25 8.48 5.97
N VAL A 93 -15.27 7.67 5.58
CA VAL A 93 -14.70 7.70 4.23
C VAL A 93 -15.73 7.28 3.18
N GLU A 94 -16.58 6.30 3.51
CA GLU A 94 -17.65 5.84 2.63
C GLU A 94 -18.73 6.90 2.44
N GLY A 95 -19.15 7.56 3.53
CA GLY A 95 -20.08 8.68 3.47
C GLY A 95 -19.54 9.84 2.62
N ILE A 96 -18.27 10.19 2.82
CA ILE A 96 -17.60 11.24 2.05
C ILE A 96 -17.45 10.86 0.58
N ALA A 97 -17.10 9.61 0.28
CA ALA A 97 -16.98 9.13 -1.08
C ALA A 97 -18.28 9.26 -1.88
N ARG A 98 -19.43 9.10 -1.22
CA ARG A 98 -20.78 9.21 -1.81
C ARG A 98 -21.33 10.62 -1.92
N LEU A 99 -20.65 11.63 -1.37
CA LEU A 99 -21.04 13.02 -1.58
C LEU A 99 -21.02 13.38 -3.05
N ASP A 100 -21.72 14.47 -3.38
CA ASP A 100 -21.72 14.98 -4.73
C ASP A 100 -20.43 15.77 -5.01
N TRP A 101 -19.55 15.19 -5.82
CA TRP A 101 -18.24 15.76 -6.18
C TRP A 101 -18.21 16.39 -7.57
N HIS A 102 -19.29 16.24 -8.32
CA HIS A 102 -19.38 16.61 -9.71
C HIS A 102 -20.39 17.73 -9.86
N ASP A 103 -20.00 18.84 -10.48
CA ASP A 103 -20.97 19.84 -10.93
C ASP A 103 -21.66 19.26 -12.17
N HIS A 104 -22.73 18.53 -11.96
CA HIS A 104 -23.61 18.04 -13.02
C HIS A 104 -24.97 18.75 -12.95
N GLY A 105 -25.71 18.67 -14.05
CA GLY A 105 -27.09 19.17 -14.10
C GLY A 105 -28.03 18.28 -13.29
N PRO A 106 -29.28 18.74 -13.05
CA PRO A 106 -30.25 18.03 -12.21
C PRO A 106 -30.57 16.59 -12.64
N ASP A 107 -30.29 16.22 -13.89
CA ASP A 107 -30.60 14.91 -14.48
C ASP A 107 -29.41 13.93 -14.52
N GLU A 108 -28.20 14.35 -14.11
CA GLU A 108 -27.02 13.47 -14.12
C GLU A 108 -26.74 12.86 -12.74
N VAL A 109 -26.52 11.55 -12.71
CA VAL A 109 -26.22 10.83 -11.47
C VAL A 109 -24.75 11.08 -11.08
N SER A 110 -24.54 11.61 -9.87
CA SER A 110 -23.19 11.77 -9.31
C SER A 110 -22.50 10.42 -9.16
N LYS A 111 -21.28 10.31 -9.68
CA LYS A 111 -20.43 9.14 -9.47
C LYS A 111 -19.64 9.32 -8.18
N PRO A 112 -19.69 8.37 -7.24
CA PRO A 112 -18.93 8.45 -6.01
C PRO A 112 -17.43 8.36 -6.29
N LEU A 113 -16.63 8.95 -5.40
CA LEU A 113 -15.18 8.75 -5.41
C LEU A 113 -14.82 7.33 -4.98
N SER A 114 -13.64 6.86 -5.37
CA SER A 114 -13.14 5.55 -4.95
C SER A 114 -12.70 5.61 -3.49
N VAL A 115 -13.41 4.87 -2.63
CA VAL A 115 -13.04 4.63 -1.23
C VAL A 115 -11.61 4.09 -1.12
N LYS A 116 -11.26 3.11 -1.97
CA LYS A 116 -9.93 2.52 -2.01
C LYS A 116 -8.84 3.57 -2.28
N ASN A 117 -9.10 4.53 -3.16
CA ASN A 117 -8.15 5.59 -3.46
C ASN A 117 -8.07 6.62 -2.33
N LEU A 118 -9.19 6.93 -1.66
CA LEU A 118 -9.19 7.78 -0.47
C LEU A 118 -8.36 7.17 0.66
N MET A 119 -8.54 5.87 0.92
CA MET A 119 -7.74 5.15 1.93
C MET A 119 -6.25 5.12 1.56
N LEU A 120 -5.92 4.86 0.29
CA LEU A 120 -4.53 4.88 -0.18
C LEU A 120 -3.88 6.26 0.03
N LEU A 121 -4.62 7.33 -0.24
CA LEU A 121 -4.11 8.69 -0.03
C LEU A 121 -3.89 9.00 1.46
N LEU A 122 -4.78 8.54 2.33
CA LEU A 122 -4.63 8.71 3.78
C LEU A 122 -3.49 7.87 4.36
N GLU A 123 -3.19 6.71 3.76
CA GLU A 123 -2.10 5.82 4.14
C GLU A 123 -0.73 6.36 3.72
N VAL A 124 -0.58 6.80 2.47
CA VAL A 124 0.75 7.02 1.86
C VAL A 124 1.16 8.49 1.81
N VAL A 125 0.21 9.43 1.72
CA VAL A 125 0.52 10.82 1.40
C VAL A 125 0.52 11.68 2.65
N GLU A 126 1.71 12.10 3.11
CA GLU A 126 1.88 13.03 4.23
C GLU A 126 1.38 14.45 3.89
N VAL A 127 1.73 14.96 2.70
CA VAL A 127 1.33 16.29 2.24
C VAL A 127 0.42 16.15 1.01
N VAL A 128 -0.87 16.34 1.24
CA VAL A 128 -1.91 16.18 0.22
C VAL A 128 -2.04 17.48 -0.57
N THR A 129 -1.63 17.41 -1.83
CA THR A 129 -1.79 18.48 -2.83
C THR A 129 -2.43 17.92 -4.09
N THR A 130 -2.94 18.78 -4.97
CA THR A 130 -3.47 18.32 -6.26
C THR A 130 -2.42 17.60 -7.10
N ALA A 131 -1.15 18.03 -7.01
CA ALA A 131 -0.05 17.42 -7.74
C ALA A 131 0.25 16.01 -7.22
N THR A 132 0.41 15.84 -5.90
CA THR A 132 0.72 14.53 -5.29
C THR A 132 -0.40 13.52 -5.55
N VAL A 133 -1.66 13.95 -5.46
CA VAL A 133 -2.81 13.08 -5.77
C VAL A 133 -2.89 12.73 -7.25
N SER A 134 -2.64 13.70 -8.13
CA SER A 134 -2.67 13.49 -9.58
C SER A 134 -1.61 12.49 -10.03
N GLU A 135 -0.40 12.59 -9.47
CA GLU A 135 0.72 11.69 -9.71
C GLU A 135 0.44 10.29 -9.17
N LEU A 136 0.05 10.17 -7.89
CA LEU A 136 -0.19 8.87 -7.25
C LEU A 136 -1.31 8.08 -7.93
N LEU A 137 -2.41 8.75 -8.31
CA LEU A 137 -3.58 8.09 -8.89
C LEU A 137 -3.56 8.07 -10.43
N GLY A 138 -2.65 8.78 -11.08
CA GLY A 138 -2.62 8.93 -12.54
C GLY A 138 -3.87 9.63 -13.10
N VAL A 139 -4.50 10.53 -12.34
CA VAL A 139 -5.73 11.22 -12.73
C VAL A 139 -5.49 12.68 -13.05
N GLY A 140 -6.32 13.28 -13.91
CA GLY A 140 -6.22 14.70 -14.25
C GLY A 140 -6.51 15.64 -13.07
N ALA A 141 -5.95 16.85 -13.12
CA ALA A 141 -5.98 17.84 -12.02
C ALA A 141 -7.38 18.12 -11.45
N ARG A 142 -8.42 18.22 -12.29
CA ARG A 142 -9.82 18.43 -11.83
C ARG A 142 -10.32 17.28 -10.97
N HIS A 143 -9.98 16.04 -11.33
CA HIS A 143 -10.36 14.86 -10.55
C HIS A 143 -9.54 14.78 -9.26
N ALA A 144 -8.23 15.05 -9.34
CA ALA A 144 -7.36 15.11 -8.16
C ALA A 144 -7.84 16.17 -7.14
N GLN A 145 -8.33 17.33 -7.59
CA GLN A 145 -8.90 18.36 -6.71
C GLN A 145 -10.10 17.87 -5.89
N ARG A 146 -10.92 16.96 -6.45
CA ARG A 146 -12.06 16.35 -5.73
C ARG A 146 -11.57 15.49 -4.58
N TYR A 147 -10.56 14.65 -4.82
CA TYR A 147 -9.91 13.86 -3.76
C TYR A 147 -9.27 14.74 -2.68
N VAL A 148 -8.58 15.82 -3.05
CA VAL A 148 -8.01 16.77 -2.09
C VAL A 148 -9.10 17.40 -1.22
N LYS A 149 -10.22 17.81 -1.82
CA LYS A 149 -11.36 18.37 -1.09
C LYS A 149 -12.04 17.32 -0.20
N ALA A 150 -12.15 16.07 -0.67
CA ALA A 150 -12.67 14.95 0.11
C ALA A 150 -11.83 14.67 1.36
N ILE A 151 -10.50 14.60 1.21
CA ILE A 151 -9.59 14.43 2.35
C ILE A 151 -9.70 15.60 3.31
N GLN A 152 -9.80 16.84 2.80
CA GLN A 152 -9.99 18.01 3.63
C GLN A 152 -11.22 17.90 4.54
N LEU A 153 -12.33 17.38 4.01
CA LEU A 153 -13.55 17.15 4.79
C LEU A 153 -13.43 15.94 5.73
N ALA A 154 -12.70 14.90 5.31
CA ALA A 154 -12.54 13.68 6.08
C ALA A 154 -11.67 13.87 7.33
N LEU A 155 -10.54 14.56 7.20
CA LEU A 155 -9.55 14.69 8.27
C LEU A 155 -10.14 15.12 9.63
N PRO A 156 -10.93 16.20 9.76
CA PRO A 156 -11.46 16.58 11.07
C PRO A 156 -12.42 15.54 11.67
N LEU A 157 -13.16 14.82 10.84
CA LEU A 157 -14.06 13.75 11.30
C LEU A 157 -13.26 12.52 11.74
N LEU A 158 -12.29 12.11 10.94
CA LEU A 158 -11.38 11.02 11.26
C LEU A 158 -10.59 11.30 12.54
N MET A 159 -10.09 12.53 12.71
CA MET A 159 -9.37 12.94 13.91
C MET A 159 -10.23 12.84 15.19
N ARG A 160 -11.56 12.98 15.08
CA ARG A 160 -12.48 12.81 16.21
C ARG A 160 -12.84 11.35 16.48
N SER A 161 -12.81 10.48 15.47
CA SER A 161 -13.16 9.06 15.61
C SER A 161 -11.99 8.13 15.91
N ARG A 162 -10.77 8.66 16.06
CA ARG A 162 -9.56 7.84 16.32
C ARG A 162 -9.71 6.98 17.58
N PRO A 163 -9.37 5.68 17.51
CA PRO A 163 -9.29 4.84 18.69
C PRO A 163 -8.11 5.27 19.57
N ARG A 164 -8.19 4.99 20.87
CA ARG A 164 -7.18 5.42 21.85
C ARG A 164 -5.76 5.00 21.49
N ARG A 165 -5.59 3.74 21.06
CA ARG A 165 -4.31 3.22 20.56
C ARG A 165 -3.70 4.08 19.44
N LEU A 166 -4.52 4.55 18.49
CA LEU A 166 -4.03 5.40 17.39
C LEU A 166 -3.66 6.80 17.88
N ILE A 167 -4.39 7.33 18.88
CA ILE A 167 -4.04 8.61 19.50
C ILE A 167 -2.66 8.50 20.17
N ASP A 168 -2.45 7.41 20.92
CA ASP A 168 -1.20 7.12 21.59
C ASP A 168 -0.03 6.99 20.57
N ASP A 169 -0.24 6.23 19.48
CA ASP A 169 0.73 6.08 18.39
C ASP A 169 1.07 7.43 17.71
N MET A 170 0.07 8.28 17.48
CA MET A 170 0.24 9.62 16.87
C MET A 170 0.97 10.61 17.78
N GLU A 171 0.79 10.50 19.09
CA GLU A 171 1.43 11.38 20.07
C GLU A 171 2.84 10.90 20.46
N GLY A 172 3.27 9.74 19.94
CA GLY A 172 4.52 9.09 20.35
C GLY A 172 4.47 8.52 21.77
N ASN A 173 3.25 8.42 22.33
CA ASN A 173 3.00 7.78 23.61
C ASN A 173 2.98 6.27 23.37
N LEU A 174 4.17 5.68 23.22
CA LEU A 174 4.30 4.22 23.22
C LEU A 174 3.52 3.68 24.43
N PRO A 175 2.60 2.72 24.25
CA PRO A 175 1.91 2.13 25.38
C PRO A 175 2.95 1.64 26.38
N VAL A 176 2.83 2.11 27.61
CA VAL A 176 3.64 1.67 28.77
C VAL A 176 3.51 0.14 28.84
N GLY A 177 4.51 -0.58 28.34
CA GLY A 177 4.49 -2.05 28.23
C GLY A 177 4.81 -2.64 26.85
N LEU A 178 5.00 -1.83 25.79
CA LEU A 178 5.40 -2.32 24.45
C LEU A 178 6.73 -1.73 23.95
N ALA A 179 7.40 -0.91 24.77
CA ALA A 179 8.84 -0.77 24.72
C ALA A 179 9.43 -2.15 25.06
N THR A 180 9.64 -2.97 24.03
CA THR A 180 10.65 -4.05 24.02
C THR A 180 10.79 -4.79 25.35
N TYR A 181 9.90 -5.73 25.64
CA TYR A 181 10.18 -6.85 26.56
C TYR A 181 11.18 -7.82 25.91
N TRP A 182 12.29 -7.27 25.44
CA TRP A 182 13.51 -7.92 25.00
C TRP A 182 14.62 -6.91 25.32
N GLU A 183 14.78 -6.58 26.60
CA GLU A 183 16.03 -6.01 27.10
C GLU A 183 17.09 -7.11 26.96
N ASP A 184 17.63 -7.26 25.76
CA ASP A 184 18.77 -8.14 25.46
C ASP A 184 20.07 -7.44 25.93
N THR A 185 20.02 -6.87 27.13
CA THR A 185 21.07 -5.97 27.64
C THR A 185 22.22 -6.73 28.29
N ASN A 186 22.12 -8.06 28.40
CA ASN A 186 23.25 -8.94 28.66
C ASN A 186 22.85 -10.42 28.45
N PRO A 187 22.87 -10.97 27.23
CA PRO A 187 22.68 -12.41 27.08
C PRO A 187 23.87 -13.11 27.72
N GLU A 188 23.67 -13.71 28.89
CA GLU A 188 24.62 -14.71 29.39
C GLU A 188 24.74 -15.79 28.30
N PRO A 189 25.95 -16.11 27.83
CA PRO A 189 26.11 -17.13 26.82
C PRO A 189 25.49 -18.44 27.34
N PRO A 190 24.65 -19.12 26.53
CA PRO A 190 23.95 -20.33 26.98
C PRO A 190 24.94 -21.38 27.46
N CYS A 191 24.56 -22.10 28.53
CA CYS A 191 25.37 -23.17 29.10
C CYS A 191 25.79 -24.17 28.01
N PRO A 192 27.09 -24.52 27.89
CA PRO A 192 27.58 -25.43 26.85
C PRO A 192 26.87 -26.78 26.85
N GLU A 193 26.45 -27.27 28.01
CA GLU A 193 25.75 -28.56 28.13
C GLU A 193 24.34 -28.52 27.56
N ASP A 194 23.61 -27.42 27.75
CA ASP A 194 22.25 -27.28 27.24
C ASP A 194 22.26 -27.01 25.73
N LEU A 195 23.29 -26.31 25.25
CA LEU A 195 23.58 -26.14 23.83
C LEU A 195 23.90 -27.49 23.17
N ALA A 196 24.71 -28.34 23.82
CA ALA A 196 25.02 -29.69 23.32
C ALA A 196 23.79 -30.62 23.34
N LYS A 197 22.91 -30.53 24.35
CA LYS A 197 21.64 -31.25 24.36
C LYS A 197 20.72 -30.80 23.22
N LEU A 198 20.65 -29.50 22.96
CA LEU A 198 19.88 -28.94 21.86
C LEU A 198 20.43 -29.41 20.50
N HIS A 199 21.75 -29.40 20.30
CA HIS A 199 22.39 -29.88 19.08
C HIS A 199 22.09 -31.36 18.80
N ARG A 200 22.15 -32.21 19.84
CA ARG A 200 21.76 -33.61 19.73
C ARG A 200 20.26 -33.77 19.44
N ALA A 201 19.41 -32.97 20.07
CA ALA A 201 17.95 -33.02 19.87
C ALA A 201 17.53 -32.54 18.47
N MET A 202 18.25 -31.55 17.93
CA MET A 202 18.04 -31.00 16.59
C MET A 202 18.78 -31.77 15.48
N GLY A 203 19.60 -32.76 15.85
CA GLY A 203 20.37 -33.57 14.90
C GLY A 203 21.45 -32.78 14.13
N ILE A 204 21.97 -31.68 14.71
CA ILE A 204 22.93 -30.78 14.05
C ILE A 204 24.36 -31.35 14.01
N ASP A 205 24.59 -32.50 14.64
CA ASP A 205 25.88 -33.21 14.59
C ASP A 205 26.31 -33.61 13.15
N ALA A 206 25.45 -33.43 12.13
CA ALA A 206 25.74 -33.69 10.72
C ALA A 206 26.17 -32.47 9.89
N ILE A 207 26.14 -31.24 10.43
CA ILE A 207 26.62 -30.05 9.72
C ILE A 207 28.02 -29.73 10.23
N GLU A 208 29.00 -30.49 9.72
CA GLU A 208 30.41 -30.11 9.81
C GLU A 208 30.57 -28.73 9.13
N LEU A 209 30.64 -27.68 9.95
CA LEU A 209 31.26 -26.41 9.54
C LEU A 209 32.75 -26.70 9.37
N THR A 210 33.13 -27.15 8.18
CA THR A 210 34.53 -27.16 7.75
C THR A 210 35.06 -25.71 7.87
N PRO A 211 36.10 -25.46 8.67
CA PRO A 211 36.72 -24.14 8.69
C PRO A 211 37.40 -23.91 7.35
N HIS A 212 36.90 -22.94 6.58
CA HIS A 212 37.66 -22.39 5.46
C HIS A 212 38.89 -21.67 6.02
N VAL A 213 40.06 -22.23 5.70
CA VAL A 213 41.37 -21.58 5.78
C VAL A 213 41.42 -20.39 4.81
#